data_AF-A0AAQ3ATS5-F1
#
_entry.id   AF-A0AAQ3ATS5-F1
#
_cell.length_a   1.000
_cell.length_b   1.000
_cell.length_c   1.000
_cell.angle_alpha   90.00
_cell.angle_beta   90.00
_cell.angle_gamma   90.00
#
_symmetry.space_group_name_H-M   'P 1'
#
loop_
_entity.id
_entity.type
_entity.pdbx_description
1 polymer ?
#
loop_
_entity_poly.entity_id
_entity_poly.type
_entity_poly.pdbx_seq_one_letter_code
_entity_poly.pdbx_strand_id
1 'polypeptide(L)'
;MDKSTKKLQIVLWSIVAALVVGLGCMWYYQAHHFNKNVTINGISVGKMTAKDAADHLKNVTLDNTVYVGNDVIYRGKKTSAGFSSKDDGKIETILKKQFTFVPSPIQKNYEVAQATSAIIERRN
;
A
#
# COMPACT_ATOMS: atom_id res chain seq x y z
N MET A 1 39.40 33.45 -2.29
CA MET A 1 38.74 32.39 -3.09
C MET A 1 38.78 32.82 -4.54
N ASP A 2 39.62 32.17 -5.33
CA ASP A 2 39.89 32.52 -6.73
C ASP A 2 38.65 32.27 -7.61
N LYS A 3 38.67 32.83 -8.83
CA LYS A 3 37.53 32.75 -9.76
C LYS A 3 37.22 31.31 -10.19
N SER A 4 38.19 30.40 -10.12
CA SER A 4 38.04 28.98 -10.45
C SER A 4 37.34 28.21 -9.33
N THR A 5 37.71 28.43 -8.07
CA THR A 5 37.03 27.81 -6.91
C THR A 5 35.56 28.22 -6.80
N LYS A 6 35.20 29.48 -7.08
CA LYS A 6 33.80 29.92 -7.11
C LYS A 6 32.97 29.20 -8.19
N LYS A 7 33.54 28.97 -9.38
CA LYS A 7 32.87 28.21 -10.46
C LYS A 7 32.67 26.75 -10.08
N LEU A 8 33.68 26.11 -9.50
CA LEU A 8 33.60 24.73 -9.01
C LEU A 8 32.51 24.58 -7.94
N GLN A 9 32.42 25.54 -7.03
CA GLN A 9 31.42 25.54 -5.96
C GLN A 9 30.00 25.71 -6.50
N ILE A 10 29.79 26.56 -7.52
CA ILE A 10 28.48 26.71 -8.20
C ILE A 10 28.05 25.41 -8.87
N VAL A 11 28.97 24.72 -9.56
CA VAL A 11 28.68 23.41 -10.17
C VAL A 11 28.31 22.38 -9.10
N LEU A 12 29.05 22.36 -7.98
CA LEU A 12 28.75 21.47 -6.87
C LEU A 12 27.36 21.72 -6.28
N TRP A 13 27.00 22.99 -6.03
CA TRP A 13 25.66 23.35 -5.56
C TRP A 13 24.56 23.00 -6.55
N SER A 14 24.81 23.13 -7.86
CA SER A 14 23.85 22.73 -8.89
C SER A 14 23.58 21.23 -8.89
N ILE A 15 24.63 20.40 -8.70
CA ILE A 15 24.49 18.94 -8.57
C ILE A 15 23.71 18.58 -7.30
N VAL A 16 24.01 19.23 -6.18
CA VAL A 16 23.29 19.00 -4.91
C VAL A 16 21.81 19.39 -5.06
N ALA A 17 21.50 20.53 -5.70
CA ALA A 17 20.14 20.95 -5.96
C ALA A 17 19.37 19.94 -6.83
N ALA A 18 20.00 19.43 -7.90
CA ALA A 18 19.40 18.41 -8.75
C ALA A 18 19.11 17.10 -8.00
N LEU A 19 20.01 16.67 -7.10
CA LEU A 19 19.80 15.50 -6.25
C LEU A 19 18.63 15.70 -5.28
N VAL A 20 18.52 16.87 -4.65
CA VAL A 20 17.40 17.17 -3.73
C VAL A 20 16.07 17.14 -4.45
N VAL A 21 15.98 17.70 -5.66
CA VAL A 21 14.75 17.66 -6.48
C VAL A 21 14.40 16.22 -6.86
N GLY A 22 15.37 15.44 -7.35
CA GLY A 22 15.15 14.05 -7.75
C GLY A 22 14.67 13.17 -6.60
N LEU A 23 15.32 13.28 -5.43
CA LEU A 23 14.92 12.57 -4.22
C LEU A 23 13.54 13.02 -3.72
N GLY A 24 13.23 14.32 -3.80
CA GLY A 24 11.93 14.87 -3.41
C GLY A 24 10.77 14.32 -4.27
N CYS A 25 10.93 14.30 -5.59
CA CYS A 25 9.93 13.72 -6.49
C CYS A 25 9.72 12.22 -6.24
N MET A 26 10.82 11.47 -6.05
CA MET A 26 10.76 10.04 -5.75
C MET A 26 10.09 9.76 -4.40
N TRP A 27 10.42 10.56 -3.38
CA TRP A 27 9.82 10.49 -2.05
C TRP A 27 8.32 10.77 -2.09
N TYR A 28 7.89 11.82 -2.81
CA TYR A 28 6.48 12.17 -2.95
C TYR A 28 5.68 11.03 -3.59
N TYR A 29 6.19 10.46 -4.68
CA TYR A 29 5.55 9.33 -5.35
C TYR A 29 5.44 8.11 -4.43
N GLN A 30 6.51 7.77 -3.71
CA GLN A 30 6.55 6.61 -2.83
C GLN A 30 5.73 6.79 -1.55
N ALA A 31 5.54 8.02 -1.08
CA ALA A 31 4.70 8.35 0.08
C ALA A 31 3.20 8.15 -0.18
N HIS A 32 2.77 8.19 -1.44
CA HIS A 32 1.35 8.16 -1.81
C HIS A 32 0.91 6.83 -2.45
N HIS A 33 1.83 5.93 -2.76
CA HIS A 33 1.54 4.65 -3.42
C HIS A 33 2.06 3.46 -2.61
N PHE A 34 1.26 2.40 -2.53
CA PHE A 34 1.71 1.13 -1.95
C PHE A 34 2.86 0.55 -2.79
N ASN A 35 3.83 -0.09 -2.14
CA ASN A 35 4.91 -0.80 -2.83
C ASN A 35 4.30 -1.94 -3.68
N LYS A 36 4.96 -2.25 -4.80
CA LYS A 36 4.43 -3.21 -5.81
C LYS A 36 4.05 -4.58 -5.24
N ASN A 37 4.71 -5.01 -4.17
CA ASN A 37 4.62 -6.35 -3.59
C ASN A 37 3.84 -6.38 -2.27
N VAL A 38 2.84 -5.51 -2.13
CA VAL A 38 2.05 -5.37 -0.90
C VAL A 38 0.65 -5.92 -1.09
N THR A 39 0.26 -6.77 -0.15
CA THR A 39 -1.08 -7.35 -0.06
C THR A 39 -1.73 -6.96 1.27
N ILE A 40 -3.02 -6.69 1.24
CA ILE A 40 -3.86 -6.49 2.43
C ILE A 40 -4.87 -7.63 2.48
N ASN A 41 -4.87 -8.43 3.55
CA ASN A 41 -5.73 -9.62 3.69
C ASN A 41 -5.70 -10.54 2.45
N GLY A 42 -4.52 -10.72 1.84
CA GLY A 42 -4.32 -11.54 0.63
C GLY A 42 -4.74 -10.88 -0.69
N ILE A 43 -5.31 -9.67 -0.67
CA ILE A 43 -5.69 -8.90 -1.87
C ILE A 43 -4.52 -7.99 -2.28
N SER A 44 -4.15 -8.01 -3.56
CA SER A 44 -3.07 -7.18 -4.07
C SER A 44 -3.49 -5.71 -4.14
N VAL A 45 -2.76 -4.87 -3.39
CA VAL A 45 -2.96 -3.41 -3.37
C VAL A 45 -1.72 -2.65 -3.85
N GLY A 46 -0.75 -3.37 -4.41
CA GLY A 46 0.52 -2.78 -4.85
C GLY A 46 0.32 -1.72 -5.93
N LYS A 47 1.12 -0.65 -5.86
CA LYS A 47 1.04 0.56 -6.72
C LYS A 47 -0.24 1.39 -6.57
N MET A 48 -1.20 0.99 -5.73
CA MET A 48 -2.42 1.77 -5.52
C MET A 48 -2.19 2.89 -4.52
N THR A 49 -3.00 3.94 -4.57
CA THR A 49 -3.05 4.92 -3.48
C THR A 49 -3.87 4.37 -2.30
N ALA A 50 -3.80 4.99 -1.12
CA ALA A 50 -4.64 4.60 0.02
C ALA A 50 -6.14 4.58 -0.35
N LYS A 51 -6.57 5.55 -1.15
CA LYS A 51 -7.96 5.68 -1.60
C LYS A 51 -8.33 4.59 -2.60
N ASP A 52 -7.49 4.36 -3.61
CA ASP A 52 -7.73 3.32 -4.61
C ASP A 52 -7.70 1.93 -3.97
N ALA A 53 -6.79 1.69 -3.03
CA ALA A 53 -6.73 0.44 -2.28
C ALA A 53 -7.98 0.27 -1.42
N ALA A 54 -8.45 1.31 -0.74
CA ALA A 54 -9.68 1.24 0.04
C ALA A 54 -10.90 0.93 -0.83
N ASP A 55 -11.03 1.60 -1.98
CA ASP A 55 -12.13 1.37 -2.90
C ASP A 55 -12.03 -0.02 -3.57
N HIS A 56 -10.82 -0.49 -3.88
CA HIS A 56 -10.59 -1.86 -4.36
C HIS A 56 -10.98 -2.89 -3.29
N LEU A 57 -10.54 -2.70 -2.05
CA LEU A 57 -10.85 -3.59 -0.92
C LEU A 57 -12.35 -3.60 -0.58
N LYS A 58 -13.09 -2.51 -0.82
CA LYS A 58 -14.55 -2.46 -0.66
C LYS A 58 -15.27 -3.27 -1.75
N ASN A 59 -14.79 -3.17 -2.98
CA ASN A 59 -15.43 -3.77 -4.16
C ASN A 59 -15.02 -5.22 -4.43
N VAL A 60 -13.88 -5.66 -3.91
CA VAL A 60 -13.42 -7.03 -4.13
C VAL A 60 -14.30 -8.02 -3.36
N THR A 61 -14.79 -9.01 -4.09
CA THR A 61 -15.54 -10.13 -3.52
C THR A 61 -14.61 -11.30 -3.31
N LEU A 62 -14.50 -11.81 -2.09
CA LEU A 62 -13.77 -13.05 -1.83
C LEU A 62 -14.67 -14.26 -2.10
N ASP A 63 -14.10 -15.23 -2.81
CA ASP A 63 -14.68 -16.56 -2.93
C ASP A 63 -14.39 -17.34 -1.64
N ASN A 64 -15.42 -17.51 -0.80
CA ASN A 64 -15.36 -18.36 0.39
C ASN A 64 -15.49 -19.85 0.02
N THR A 65 -14.59 -20.32 -0.86
CA THR A 65 -14.53 -21.73 -1.24
C THR A 65 -13.62 -22.48 -0.27
N VAL A 66 -14.17 -23.44 0.48
CA VAL A 66 -13.43 -24.27 1.43
C VAL A 66 -13.00 -25.56 0.72
N TYR A 67 -11.71 -25.83 0.75
CA TYR A 67 -11.08 -27.02 0.21
C TYR A 67 -10.59 -27.91 1.36
N VAL A 68 -10.74 -29.22 1.25
CA VAL A 68 -9.99 -30.20 2.06
C VAL A 68 -9.29 -31.14 1.10
N GLY A 69 -7.95 -31.14 1.13
CA GLY A 69 -7.16 -31.81 0.10
C GLY A 69 -7.32 -31.13 -1.26
N ASN A 70 -7.66 -31.92 -2.29
CA ASN A 70 -7.92 -31.44 -3.64
C ASN A 70 -9.43 -31.23 -3.92
N ASP A 71 -10.31 -31.56 -2.96
CA ASP A 71 -11.75 -31.53 -3.17
C ASP A 71 -12.40 -30.28 -2.55
N VAL A 72 -13.28 -29.65 -3.34
CA VAL A 72 -14.10 -28.51 -2.91
C VAL A 72 -15.29 -29.06 -2.12
N ILE A 73 -15.29 -28.85 -0.81
CA ILE A 73 -16.37 -29.31 0.07
C ILE A 73 -17.52 -28.31 0.12
N TYR A 74 -17.21 -27.02 -0.08
CA TYR A 74 -18.19 -25.95 0.02
C TYR A 74 -17.79 -24.76 -0.83
N ARG A 75 -18.64 -24.40 -1.80
CA ARG A 75 -18.55 -23.12 -2.52
C ARG A 75 -19.42 -22.11 -1.80
N GLY A 76 -18.82 -21.34 -0.89
CA GLY A 76 -19.49 -20.21 -0.28
C GLY A 76 -19.86 -19.15 -1.31
N LYS A 77 -20.89 -18.36 -0.99
CA LYS A 77 -21.25 -17.20 -1.81
C LYS A 77 -20.09 -16.20 -1.80
N LYS A 78 -19.90 -15.51 -2.93
CA LYS A 78 -19.02 -14.35 -3.04
C LYS A 78 -19.46 -13.30 -2.02
N THR A 79 -18.62 -13.04 -1.03
CA THR A 79 -18.87 -12.03 0.00
C THR A 79 -17.89 -10.89 -0.17
N SER A 80 -18.35 -9.65 0.05
CA SER A 80 -17.44 -8.51 0.11
C SER A 80 -16.35 -8.76 1.16
N ALA A 81 -15.15 -8.25 0.90
CA ALA A 81 -14.05 -8.30 1.84
C ALA A 81 -14.29 -7.54 3.15
N GLY A 82 -15.47 -6.95 3.36
CA GLY A 82 -15.96 -6.39 4.63
C GLY A 82 -15.29 -5.09 5.07
N PHE A 83 -14.42 -4.54 4.21
CA PHE A 83 -13.86 -3.20 4.38
C PHE A 83 -14.96 -2.15 4.20
N SER A 84 -14.95 -1.16 5.09
CA SER A 84 -15.87 -0.02 5.06
C SER A 84 -15.08 1.28 5.07
N SER A 85 -15.75 2.41 4.85
CA SER A 85 -15.11 3.74 4.94
C SER A 85 -14.51 4.04 6.32
N LYS A 86 -14.88 3.29 7.36
CA LYS A 86 -14.28 3.38 8.70
C LYS A 86 -12.87 2.79 8.75
N ASP A 87 -12.50 1.95 7.78
CA ASP A 87 -11.19 1.31 7.68
C ASP A 87 -10.21 2.11 6.81
N ASP A 88 -10.67 3.17 6.13
CA ASP A 88 -9.85 4.05 5.27
C ASP A 88 -8.63 4.60 6.04
N GLY A 89 -8.83 5.03 7.30
CA GLY A 89 -7.73 5.51 8.16
C GLY A 89 -6.72 4.43 8.55
N LYS A 90 -7.14 3.15 8.63
CA LYS A 90 -6.22 2.02 8.87
C LYS A 90 -5.38 1.75 7.63
N ILE A 91 -5.99 1.79 6.45
CA ILE A 91 -5.31 1.60 5.16
C ILE A 91 -4.27 2.71 4.94
N GLU A 92 -4.63 3.96 5.26
CA GLU A 92 -3.67 5.08 5.22
C GLU A 92 -2.51 4.90 6.21
N THR A 93 -2.79 4.37 7.41
CA THR A 93 -1.74 4.06 8.40
C THR A 93 -0.78 2.99 7.87
N ILE A 94 -1.30 1.98 7.15
CA ILE A 94 -0.46 0.94 6.53
C ILE A 94 0.37 1.52 5.39
N LEU A 95 -0.20 2.39 4.57
CA LEU A 95 0.56 3.10 3.53
C LEU A 95 1.75 3.86 4.14
N LYS A 96 1.49 4.61 5.23
CA LYS A 96 2.53 5.33 5.98
C LYS A 96 3.57 4.40 6.62
N LYS A 97 3.16 3.25 7.16
CA LYS A 97 4.09 2.25 7.75
C LYS A 97 4.92 1.52 6.71
N GLN A 98 4.36 1.31 5.52
CA GLN A 98 4.99 0.61 4.42
C GLN A 98 5.91 1.54 3.62
N PHE A 99 5.78 2.85 3.80
CA PHE A 99 6.72 3.83 3.29
C PHE A 99 8.15 3.47 3.71
N THR A 100 9.01 3.24 2.72
CA THR A 100 10.42 2.96 2.94
C THR A 100 11.23 3.77 1.94
N PHE A 101 12.30 4.40 2.42
CA PHE A 101 13.16 5.24 1.59
C PHE A 101 13.98 4.43 0.56
N VAL A 102 14.17 3.13 0.83
CA VAL A 102 14.86 2.20 -0.07
C VAL A 102 13.86 1.13 -0.50
N PRO A 103 13.39 1.14 -1.76
CA PRO A 103 12.43 0.15 -2.25
C PRO A 103 13.03 -1.26 -2.12
N SER A 104 12.46 -2.07 -1.24
CA SER A 104 12.80 -3.48 -1.12
C SER A 104 11.87 -4.33 -2.01
N PRO A 105 12.39 -5.34 -2.73
CA PRO A 105 11.57 -6.28 -3.49
C PRO A 105 10.81 -7.28 -2.60
N ILE A 106 11.02 -7.27 -1.29
CA ILE A 106 10.42 -8.23 -0.35
C ILE A 106 8.90 -8.03 -0.29
N GLN A 107 8.14 -9.13 -0.48
CA GLN A 107 6.69 -9.14 -0.30
C GLN A 107 6.32 -8.85 1.16
N LYS A 108 5.36 -7.95 1.37
CA LYS A 108 4.83 -7.63 2.69
C LYS A 108 3.33 -7.85 2.70
N ASN A 109 2.88 -8.78 3.53
CA ASN A 109 1.47 -9.01 3.77
C ASN A 109 1.07 -8.29 5.06
N TYR A 110 0.06 -7.42 4.97
CA TYR A 110 -0.51 -6.74 6.14
C TYR A 110 -1.90 -7.31 6.40
N GLU A 111 -2.15 -7.68 7.66
CA GLU A 111 -3.47 -8.09 8.11
C GLU A 111 -4.19 -6.91 8.74
N VAL A 112 -5.44 -6.71 8.34
CA VAL A 112 -6.28 -5.62 8.84
C VAL A 112 -7.55 -6.22 9.43
N ALA A 113 -7.69 -6.08 10.75
CA ALA A 113 -8.93 -6.35 11.44
C ALA A 113 -9.99 -5.34 10.97
N GLN A 114 -10.96 -5.81 10.21
CA GLN A 114 -12.02 -5.00 9.63
C GLN A 114 -12.96 -4.53 10.74
N ALA A 115 -13.41 -3.28 10.70
CA ALA A 115 -14.37 -2.78 11.69
C ALA A 115 -15.73 -3.52 11.62
N THR A 116 -16.04 -4.14 10.48
CA THR A 116 -17.28 -4.89 10.24
C THR A 116 -17.29 -6.30 10.84
N SER A 117 -16.19 -6.76 11.45
CA SER A 117 -16.05 -8.14 11.98
C SER A 117 -16.93 -8.46 13.20
N ALA A 118 -17.81 -7.56 13.65
CA ALA A 118 -18.60 -7.72 14.87
C ALA A 118 -20.14 -7.62 14.68
N ILE A 119 -20.66 -7.61 13.44
CA ILE A 119 -22.12 -7.47 13.22
C ILE A 119 -22.75 -8.71 12.54
N ILE A 120 -21.97 -9.68 12.06
CA ILE A 120 -22.50 -10.95 11.53
C ILE A 120 -22.43 -12.04 12.60
N GLU A 121 -22.97 -11.74 13.78
CA GLU A 121 -23.40 -12.77 14.74
C GLU A 121 -24.57 -12.21 15.55
N ARG A 122 -25.67 -11.87 14.86
CA ARG A 122 -27.06 -11.88 15.36
C ARG A 122 -28.00 -11.51 14.22
N ARG A 123 -28.39 -12.52 13.42
CA ARG A 123 -29.71 -12.67 12.78
C ARG A 123 -29.65 -13.85 11.80
N ASN A 124 -29.82 -15.06 12.30
CA ASN A 124 -31.08 -15.82 12.30
C ASN A 124 -30.73 -17.29 12.56
#